data_AF-A0A3A0GFN8-F1
#
_entry.id   AF-A0A3A0GFN8-F1
#
_cell.length_a   1.000
_cell.length_b   1.000
_cell.length_c   1.000
_cell.angle_alpha   90.00
_cell.angle_beta   90.00
_cell.angle_gamma   90.00
#
_symmetry.space_group_name_H-M   'P 1'
#
loop_
_entity.id
_entity.type
_entity.pdbx_description
1 polymer ?
#
loop_
_entity_poly.entity_id
_entity_poly.type
_entity_poly.pdbx_seq_one_letter_code
_entity_poly.pdbx_strand_id
1 'polypeptide(L)' 'MQGTVAPAADGGPASAWRVVGASVAGTGHVRSGLPCQDAHAFRVLPDGTLVAAVADGAGSAARAA' A
#
# COMPACT_ATOMS: atom_id res chain seq x y z
N MET A 1 5.96 -10.30 -4.04
CA MET A 1 5.20 -10.12 -2.78
C MET A 1 6.06 -9.29 -1.86
N GLN A 2 5.77 -8.00 -1.68
CA GLN A 2 6.41 -7.20 -0.64
C GLN A 2 5.33 -6.90 0.40
N GLY A 3 5.35 -7.67 1.49
CA GLY A 3 4.59 -7.35 2.69
C GLY A 3 5.53 -6.63 3.64
N THR A 4 5.17 -5.41 4.04
CA THR A 4 5.91 -4.67 5.06
C THR A 4 5.01 -4.48 6.27
N VAL A 5 5.37 -5.13 7.38
CA VAL A 5 4.81 -4.87 8.70
C VAL A 5 5.85 -4.03 9.43
N ALA A 6 5.54 -2.78 9.75
CA ALA A 6 6.36 -1.96 10.64
C ALA A 6 5.73 -1.94 12.04
N PRO A 7 6.51 -2.13 13.13
CA PRO A 7 6.01 -1.87 14.46
C PRO A 7 5.79 -0.36 14.62
N ALA A 8 4.61 0.02 15.12
CA ALA A 8 4.30 1.40 15.47
C ALA A 8 5.13 1.80 16.71
N ALA A 9 5.88 2.89 16.60
CA ALA A 9 6.77 3.40 17.64
C ALA A 9 6.01 3.90 18.89
N ASP A 10 6.75 3.93 20.00
CA ASP A 10 6.29 3.80 21.37
C ASP A 10 5.62 5.07 21.93
N GLY A 11 4.41 4.93 22.49
CA GLY A 11 3.69 6.03 23.13
C GLY A 11 2.42 5.62 23.89
N GLY A 12 2.57 5.02 25.07
CA GLY A 12 1.50 4.82 26.07
C GLY A 12 0.38 3.80 25.70
N PRO A 13 -0.45 3.36 26.67
CA PRO A 13 -1.40 2.25 26.50
C PRO A 13 -2.66 2.59 25.68
N ALA A 14 -2.63 3.67 24.90
CA ALA A 14 -3.66 3.94 23.91
C ALA A 14 -3.36 3.07 22.68
N SER A 15 -4.28 2.17 22.35
CA SER A 15 -4.25 1.25 21.21
C SER A 15 -3.56 1.83 19.97
N ALA A 16 -2.29 1.45 19.76
CA ALA A 16 -1.53 1.84 18.58
C ALA A 16 -2.16 1.26 17.30
N TRP A 17 -2.11 2.03 16.22
CA TRP A 17 -2.58 1.59 14.90
C TRP A 17 -1.87 0.32 14.46
N ARG A 18 -2.65 -0.66 14.00
CA ARG A 18 -2.13 -1.84 13.30
C ARG A 18 -2.49 -1.70 11.82
N VAL A 19 -1.48 -1.58 10.97
CA VAL A 19 -1.67 -1.36 9.53
C VAL A 19 -1.23 -2.60 8.77
N VAL A 20 -2.07 -3.04 7.83
CA VAL A 20 -1.77 -4.10 6.88
C VAL A 20 -2.06 -3.56 5.48
N GLY A 21 -1.11 -3.72 4.56
CA GLY A 21 -1.23 -3.29 3.18
C GLY A 21 -0.75 -4.38 2.21
N ALA A 22 -1.42 -4.46 1.07
CA ALA A 22 -1.03 -5.34 -0.02
C ALA A 22 -1.42 -4.70 -1.35
N SER A 23 -0.53 -4.80 -2.33
CA SER A 23 -0.80 -4.49 -3.74
C SER A 23 -0.70 -5.79 -4.54
N VAL A 24 -1.73 -6.13 -5.32
CA VAL A 24 -1.83 -7.42 -6.00
C VAL A 24 -2.14 -7.20 -7.48
N ALA A 25 -1.42 -7.91 -8.35
CA ALA A 25 -1.68 -7.85 -9.78
C ALA A 25 -3.04 -8.47 -10.11
N GLY A 26 -3.91 -7.69 -10.76
CA GLY A 26 -5.17 -8.21 -11.32
C GLY A 26 -4.94 -9.24 -12.44
N THR A 27 -5.98 -10.01 -12.77
CA THR A 27 -5.92 -11.06 -13.80
C THR A 27 -5.48 -10.56 -15.18
N GLY A 28 -5.82 -9.31 -15.53
CA GLY A 28 -5.34 -8.65 -16.74
C GLY A 28 -3.83 -8.43 -16.73
N HIS A 29 -3.28 -7.89 -15.64
CA HIS A 29 -1.82 -7.73 -15.47
C HIS A 29 -1.09 -9.06 -15.54
N VAL A 30 -1.62 -10.09 -14.87
CA VAL A 30 -1.05 -11.45 -14.92
C VAL A 30 -1.05 -11.99 -16.36
N ARG A 31 -2.15 -11.84 -17.10
CA ARG A 31 -2.26 -12.27 -18.50
C ARG A 31 -1.29 -11.53 -19.42
N SER A 32 -1.07 -10.24 -19.16
CA SER A 32 -0.16 -9.39 -19.94
C SER A 32 1.30 -9.45 -19.47
N GLY A 33 1.62 -10.25 -18.45
CA GLY A 33 2.97 -10.31 -17.87
C GLY A 33 3.44 -9.00 -17.23
N LEU A 34 2.51 -8.10 -16.89
CA LEU A 34 2.80 -6.80 -16.29
C LEU A 34 2.86 -6.92 -14.75
N PRO A 35 3.79 -6.19 -14.09
CA PRO A 35 3.78 -6.09 -12.64
C PRO A 35 2.53 -5.34 -12.14
N CYS A 36 2.15 -5.57 -10.89
CA CYS A 36 1.21 -4.69 -10.19
C CYS A 36 1.82 -3.29 -10.10
N GLN A 37 1.10 -2.28 -10.58
CA GLN A 37 1.53 -0.88 -10.59
C GLN A 37 0.94 -0.08 -9.42
N ASP A 38 0.06 -0.71 -8.64
CA ASP A 38 -0.57 -0.13 -7.46
C ASP A 38 0.47 0.02 -6.36
N ALA A 39 0.49 1.17 -5.71
CA ALA A 39 1.36 1.46 -4.58
C ALA A 39 0.55 1.84 -3.35
N HIS A 40 1.06 1.50 -2.18
CA HIS A 40 0.49 1.96 -0.92
C HIS A 40 1.61 2.36 0.04
N ALA A 41 1.31 3.32 0.91
CA ALA A 41 2.22 3.75 1.96
C ALA A 41 1.42 4.16 3.18
N PHE A 42 2.05 4.08 4.35
CA PHE A 42 1.49 4.62 5.57
C PHE A 42 2.58 5.25 6.45
N ARG A 43 2.16 6.17 7.31
CA ARG A 43 3.00 6.77 8.34
C ARG A 43 2.14 7.11 9.55
N VAL A 44 2.66 6.81 10.74
CA VAL A 44 2.13 7.34 12.00
C VAL A 44 2.90 8.61 12.33
N LEU A 45 2.18 9.72 12.53
CA LEU A 45 2.76 11.00 12.93
C LEU A 45 3.04 11.03 14.44
N PRO A 46 3.90 11.95 14.94
CA PRO A 46 4.24 12.03 16.35
C PRO A 46 3.05 12.28 17.31
N ASP A 47 1.95 12.84 16.79
CA ASP A 47 0.71 13.05 17.55
C ASP A 47 -0.21 11.81 17.59
N GLY A 48 0.22 10.69 17.00
CA GLY A 48 -0.53 9.44 16.92
C GLY A 48 -1.47 9.34 15.70
N THR A 49 -1.52 10.36 14.84
CA THR A 49 -2.34 10.33 13.62
C THR A 49 -1.79 9.32 12.61
N LEU A 50 -2.65 8.43 12.10
CA LEU A 50 -2.31 7.56 10.97
C LEU A 50 -2.63 8.26 9.64
N VAL A 51 -1.61 8.39 8.79
CA VAL A 51 -1.76 8.77 7.39
C VAL A 51 -1.54 7.52 6.55
N ALA A 52 -2.53 7.14 5.74
CA ALA A 52 -2.41 6.08 4.75
C ALA A 52 -2.74 6.63 3.36
N ALA A 53 -1.97 6.21 2.36
CA ALA A 53 -2.16 6.60 0.98
C ALA A 53 -2.12 5.36 0.07
N VAL A 54 -3.01 5.34 -0.91
CA VAL A 54 -3.07 4.31 -1.96
C VAL A 54 -3.08 5.01 -3.31
N ALA A 55 -2.28 4.51 -4.23
CA ALA A 55 -2.22 4.96 -5.61
C ALA A 55 -2.54 3.75 -6.51
N ASP A 56 -3.60 3.88 -7.30
CA ASP A 56 -3.93 2.91 -8.36
C ASP A 56 -3.05 3.18 -9.58
N GLY A 57 -2.35 2.15 -10.04
CA GLY A 57 -1.54 2.26 -11.24
C GLY A 57 -2.43 2.16 -12.47
N ALA A 58 -2.77 3.30 -13.08
CA ALA A 58 -3.63 3.40 -14.26
C ALA A 58 -3.02 2.84 -15.57
N GLY A 59 -2.07 1.90 -15.47
CA GLY A 59 -1.54 1.12 -16.58
C GLY A 59 -0.62 1.92 -17.50
N SER A 60 0.66 1.56 -17.54
CA SER A 60 1.53 1.80 -18.70
C SER A 60 1.10 1.00 -19.95
N ALA A 61 -0.17 0.63 -20.07
CA ALA A 61 -0.72 -0.10 -21.19
C ALA A 61 -0.64 0.78 -22.45
N ALA A 62 -0.08 0.25 -23.53
CA ALA A 62 0.19 1.00 -24.76
C ALA A 62 -1.06 1.56 -25.48
N ARG A 63 -2.27 1.35 -24.96
CA ARG A 63 -3.54 1.81 -25.54
C ARG A 63 -4.60 1.98 -24.46
N ALA A 64 -4.84 3.20 -24.00
CA ALA A 64 -6.16 3.62 -23.55
C ALA A 64 -6.96 4.06 -24.78
N ALA A 65 -7.50 3.09 -25.53
CA ALA A 65 -8.51 3.27 -26.59
C ALA A 65 -9.15 1.92 -26.89
#